data_AF-A0A966R7P1-F1
#
_entry.id   AF-A0A966R7P1-F1
#
_cell.length_a   1.000
_cell.length_b   1.000
_cell.length_c   1.000
_cell.angle_alpha   90.00
_cell.angle_beta   90.00
_cell.angle_gamma   90.00
#
_symmetry.space_group_name_H-M   'P 1'
#
loop_
_entity.id
_entity.type
_entity.pdbx_description
1 polymer ?
#
loop_
_entity_poly.entity_id
_entity_poly.type
_entity_poly.pdbx_seq_one_letter_code
_entity_poly.pdbx_strand_id
1 'polypeptide(L)'
;MDFTLPATMRDCWIVNDGVMGGVSQSGLRHDPQGMIFEGQVSLENNGGFASMRSPARFERETQVLELTTRGDGKRYKLMLR
;
A
#
# COMPACT_ATOMS: atom_id res chain seq x y z
N MET A 1 -11.59 -7.39 3.58
CA MET A 1 -11.29 -5.94 3.67
C MET A 1 -11.85 -5.30 2.42
N ASP A 2 -12.64 -4.23 2.56
CA ASP A 2 -13.30 -3.58 1.43
C ASP A 2 -12.69 -2.19 1.22
N PHE A 3 -11.85 -2.06 0.18
CA PHE A 3 -11.16 -0.81 -0.13
C PHE A 3 -12.06 0.26 -0.74
N THR A 4 -13.32 -0.05 -1.08
CA THR A 4 -14.29 0.95 -1.54
C THR A 4 -14.84 1.79 -0.38
N LEU A 5 -14.67 1.34 0.86
CA LEU A 5 -15.13 2.04 2.06
C LEU A 5 -14.08 3.06 2.54
N PRO A 6 -14.45 4.35 2.72
CA PRO A 6 -13.54 5.35 3.27
C PRO A 6 -13.03 5.02 4.68
N ALA A 7 -13.74 4.17 5.43
CA ALA A 7 -13.30 3.71 6.75
C ALA A 7 -12.01 2.89 6.67
N THR A 8 -11.88 1.99 5.69
CA THR A 8 -10.70 1.13 5.52
C THR A 8 -9.43 1.94 5.27
N MET A 9 -9.53 3.07 4.57
CA MET A 9 -8.40 3.96 4.35
C MET A 9 -7.84 4.56 5.65
N ARG A 10 -8.69 4.80 6.67
CA ARG A 10 -8.27 5.42 7.93
C ARG A 10 -7.34 4.52 8.75
N ASP A 11 -7.45 3.22 8.55
CA ASP A 11 -6.62 2.21 9.20
C ASP A 11 -5.31 1.95 8.41
N CYS A 12 -5.17 2.54 7.22
CA CYS A 12 -3.99 2.39 6.38
C CYS A 12 -2.98 3.51 6.62
N TRP A 13 -1.69 3.23 6.44
CA TRP A 13 -0.64 4.24 6.52
C TRP A 13 0.49 4.00 5.51
N ILE A 14 1.19 5.09 5.19
CA ILE A 14 2.32 5.09 4.26
C ILE A 14 3.63 4.87 5.03
N VAL A 15 4.53 4.11 4.42
CA VAL A 15 5.92 3.95 4.84
C VAL A 15 6.81 4.11 3.62
N ASN A 16 7.60 5.19 3.60
CA ASN A 16 8.62 5.47 2.59
C ASN A 16 10.02 5.30 3.19
N ASP A 17 11.05 5.45 2.35
CA ASP A 17 12.48 5.31 2.67
C ASP A 17 13.12 6.46 3.48
N GLY A 18 12.33 7.24 4.21
CA GLY A 18 12.79 8.48 4.85
C GLY A 18 13.81 8.34 5.99
N VAL A 19 14.02 7.15 6.57
CA VAL A 19 14.87 6.95 7.76
C VAL A 19 16.35 7.32 7.52
N MET A 20 16.85 7.12 6.30
CA MET A 20 18.24 7.45 5.91
C MET A 20 18.33 8.65 4.96
N GLY A 21 17.30 9.50 4.93
CA GLY A 21 17.24 10.63 4.01
C GLY A 21 16.71 10.28 2.62
N GLY A 22 16.15 9.08 2.42
CA GLY A 22 15.41 8.74 1.21
C GLY A 22 14.28 9.74 0.98
N VAL A 23 14.03 10.04 -0.30
CA VAL A 23 13.11 11.11 -0.71
C VAL A 23 11.90 10.58 -1.49
N SER A 24 11.60 9.27 -1.37
CA SER A 24 10.39 8.72 -1.96
C SER A 24 9.15 9.32 -1.30
N GLN A 25 8.15 9.66 -2.09
CA GLN A 25 6.90 10.24 -1.63
C GLN A 25 5.72 9.45 -2.17
N SER A 26 4.77 9.12 -1.31
CA SER A 26 3.56 8.41 -1.68
C SER A 26 2.41 8.76 -0.76
N GLY A 27 1.20 8.47 -1.24
CA GLY A 27 -0.06 8.77 -0.56
C GLY A 27 -1.13 7.74 -0.86
N LEU A 28 -2.23 7.87 -0.13
CA LEU A 28 -3.46 7.12 -0.36
C LEU A 28 -4.57 8.09 -0.72
N ARG A 29 -5.40 7.69 -1.69
CA ARG A 29 -6.60 8.42 -2.07
C ARG A 29 -7.77 7.47 -2.28
N HIS A 30 -8.93 7.87 -1.77
CA HIS A 30 -10.16 7.11 -1.94
C HIS A 30 -10.67 7.23 -3.37
N ASP A 31 -11.23 6.13 -3.87
CA ASP A 31 -11.91 6.05 -5.16
C ASP A 31 -13.20 5.21 -4.99
N PRO A 32 -14.30 5.51 -5.68
CA PRO A 32 -15.50 4.68 -5.61
C PRO A 32 -15.26 3.21 -5.99
N GLN A 33 -14.23 2.90 -6.80
CA GLN A 33 -13.87 1.54 -7.19
C GLN A 33 -12.81 0.90 -6.27
N GLY A 34 -12.32 1.63 -5.25
CA GLY A 34 -11.36 1.09 -4.30
C GLY A 34 -10.44 2.16 -3.67
N MET A 35 -9.18 1.82 -3.53
CA MET A 35 -8.17 2.71 -2.96
C MET A 35 -6.99 2.83 -3.90
N ILE A 36 -6.54 4.07 -4.09
CA ILE A 36 -5.40 4.39 -4.94
C ILE A 36 -4.19 4.61 -4.04
N PHE A 37 -3.17 3.80 -4.23
CA PHE A 37 -1.82 4.03 -3.73
C PHE A 37 -0.99 4.63 -4.86
N GLU A 38 -0.55 5.88 -4.69
CA GLU A 38 0.15 6.64 -5.72
C GLU A 38 1.35 7.40 -5.14
N GLY A 39 2.35 7.66 -5.98
CA GLY A 39 3.58 8.32 -5.54
C GLY A 39 4.75 8.14 -6.51
N GLN A 40 5.90 8.68 -6.10
CA GLN A 40 7.16 8.58 -6.81
C GLN A 40 8.23 7.99 -5.90
N VAL A 41 8.90 6.95 -6.41
CA VAL A 41 10.06 6.33 -5.75
C VAL A 41 11.32 6.99 -6.29
N SER A 42 12.22 7.37 -5.39
CA SER A 42 13.56 7.89 -5.72
C SER A 42 14.63 6.91 -5.25
N LEU A 43 15.70 6.78 -6.03
CA LEU A 43 16.91 6.03 -5.65
C LEU A 43 17.97 6.92 -4.98
N GLU A 44 17.69 8.22 -4.85
CA GLU A 44 18.57 9.16 -4.17
C GLU A 44 18.70 8.81 -2.68
N ASN A 45 19.84 9.17 -2.09
CA ASN A 45 20.16 8.93 -0.67
C ASN A 45 20.02 7.45 -0.25
N ASN A 46 20.34 6.52 -1.18
CA ASN A 46 20.19 5.08 -0.98
C ASN A 46 18.75 4.66 -0.64
N GLY A 47 17.78 5.42 -1.14
CA GLY A 47 16.36 5.09 -1.07
C GLY A 47 15.97 3.98 -2.05
N GLY A 48 14.67 3.91 -2.33
CA GLY A 48 14.12 3.03 -3.36
C GLY A 48 12.85 2.30 -2.96
N PHE A 49 12.12 2.76 -1.95
CA PHE A 49 10.82 2.16 -1.65
C PHE A 49 9.76 3.13 -1.15
N ALA A 50 8.53 2.78 -1.52
CA ALA A 50 7.29 3.31 -0.97
C ALA A 50 6.34 2.14 -0.74
N SER A 51 5.63 2.14 0.39
CA SER A 51 4.71 1.07 0.74
C SER A 51 3.50 1.59 1.51
N MET A 52 2.39 0.89 1.36
CA MET A 52 1.22 1.04 2.21
C MET A 52 1.15 -0.15 3.16
N ARG A 53 0.73 0.10 4.40
CA ARG A 53 0.40 -0.94 5.37
C ARG A 53 -1.02 -0.76 5.87
N SER A 54 -1.63 -1.87 6.27
CA SER A 54 -2.95 -1.92 6.90
C SER A 54 -2.98 -3.07 7.91
N PRO A 55 -3.80 -2.97 8.98
CA PRO A 55 -4.08 -4.12 9.81
C PRO A 55 -4.97 -5.09 9.03
N ALA A 56 -4.63 -6.37 9.04
CA ALA A 56 -5.46 -7.42 8.45
C ALA A 56 -5.82 -8.44 9.53
N ARG A 57 -7.09 -8.84 9.56
CA ARG A 57 -7.58 -9.95 10.37
C ARG A 57 -8.25 -10.93 9.43
N PHE A 58 -7.91 -12.20 9.59
CA PHE A 58 -8.47 -13.29 8.81
C PHE A 58 -9.09 -14.27 9.79
N GLU A 59 -10.26 -14.81 9.41
CA GLU A 59 -10.86 -15.90 10.17
C GLU A 59 -9.97 -17.14 10.08
N ARG A 60 -9.99 -17.99 11.13
CA ARG A 60 -9.11 -19.16 11.25
C ARG A 60 -9.16 -20.11 10.06
N GLU A 61 -10.30 -20.18 9.38
CA GLU A 61 -10.55 -21.08 8.25
C GLU A 61 -10.34 -20.41 6.88
N THR A 62 -9.76 -19.20 6.84
CA THR A 62 -9.48 -18.50 5.58
C THR A 62 -8.39 -19.24 4.80
N GLN A 63 -8.73 -19.75 3.62
CA GLN A 63 -7.80 -20.51 2.76
C GLN A 63 -7.18 -19.68 1.64
N VAL A 64 -7.85 -18.59 1.24
CA VAL A 64 -7.47 -17.81 0.06
C VAL A 64 -7.52 -16.33 0.38
N LEU A 65 -6.55 -15.60 -0.18
CA LEU A 65 -6.58 -14.14 -0.27
C LEU A 65 -6.72 -13.75 -1.73
N GLU A 66 -7.75 -12.97 -2.02
CA GLU A 66 -7.96 -12.39 -3.33
C GLU A 66 -7.65 -10.89 -3.27
N LEU A 67 -6.87 -10.41 -4.24
CA LEU A 67 -6.56 -9.00 -4.39
C LEU A 67 -6.76 -8.60 -5.85
N THR A 68 -7.78 -7.77 -6.10
CA THR A 68 -7.98 -7.15 -7.41
C THR A 68 -7.18 -5.86 -7.49
N THR A 69 -6.35 -5.71 -8.52
CA THR A 69 -5.50 -4.52 -8.70
C THR A 69 -5.50 -4.06 -10.16
N ARG A 70 -5.28 -2.76 -10.35
CA ARG A 70 -4.94 -2.15 -11.64
C ARG A 70 -3.72 -1.28 -11.41
N GLY A 71 -2.59 -1.69 -11.98
CA GLY A 71 -1.29 -1.05 -11.74
C GLY A 71 -0.73 -0.33 -12.96
N ASP A 72 0.44 0.26 -12.76
CA ASP A 72 1.25 0.95 -13.77
C ASP A 72 2.25 0.04 -14.49
N GLY A 73 2.10 -1.28 -14.34
CA GLY A 73 3.01 -2.29 -14.91
C GLY A 73 4.26 -2.58 -14.08
N LYS A 74 4.47 -1.91 -12.94
CA LYS A 74 5.58 -2.24 -12.03
C LYS A 74 5.30 -3.51 -11.23
N ARG A 75 6.38 -4.08 -10.67
CA ARG A 75 6.30 -5.22 -9.75
C ARG A 75 6.08 -4.75 -8.33
N TYR A 76 5.03 -5.26 -7.69
CA TYR A 76 4.70 -5.00 -6.29
C TYR A 76 4.87 -6.26 -5.46
N LYS A 77 5.16 -6.09 -4.16
CA LYS A 77 5.25 -7.18 -3.20
C LYS A 77 4.16 -7.02 -2.14
N LEU A 78 3.28 -8.00 -2.04
CA LEU A 78 2.37 -8.15 -0.91
C LEU A 78 3.09 -8.91 0.20
N MET A 79 3.01 -8.41 1.44
CA MET A 79 3.54 -9.09 2.62
C MET A 79 2.44 -9.22 3.67
N LEU A 80 2.29 -10.43 4.20
CA LEU A 80 1.50 -10.70 5.39
C LEU A 80 2.47 -10.84 6.57
N ARG A 81 2.12 -10.26 7.71
CA ARG A 81 2.93 -10.30 8.92
C ARG A 81 2.13 -10.84 10.08
#